data_AF-A0A7X6HM47-F1
#
_entry.id   AF-A0A7X6HM47-F1
#
_cell.length_a   1.000
_cell.length_b   1.000
_cell.length_c   1.000
_cell.angle_alpha   90.00
_cell.angle_beta   90.00
_cell.angle_gamma   90.00
#
_symmetry.space_group_name_H-M   'P 1'
#
loop_
_entity.id
_entity.type
_entity.pdbx_description
1 polymer ?
#
loop_
_entity_poly.entity_id
_entity_poly.type
_entity_poly.pdbx_seq_one_letter_code
_entity_poly.pdbx_strand_id
1 'polypeptide(L)'
;MSYPRIFADFHNADEQGRLRLNCVGTIEDLSRQNIKLQNDRLLTLYSEELEVDGTVQYSEEESLWVAAIDWQQIREVEDIIPIDSSLPESGIVVQI
;
A
#
# COMPACT_ATOMS: atom_id res chain seq x y z
N MET A 1 7.94 -6.49 12.15
CA MET A 1 9.04 -5.99 11.30
C MET A 1 8.39 -5.29 10.13
N SER A 2 8.73 -4.04 9.86
CA SER A 2 8.08 -3.28 8.77
C SER A 2 8.77 -3.64 7.46
N TYR A 3 8.05 -4.27 6.53
CA TYR A 3 8.53 -4.43 5.16
C TYR A 3 8.46 -3.07 4.44
N PRO A 4 9.22 -2.90 3.36
CA PRO A 4 9.11 -1.69 2.56
C PRO A 4 7.71 -1.63 1.94
N ARG A 5 7.06 -0.47 2.09
CA ARG A 5 5.74 -0.22 1.51
C ARG A 5 5.91 0.28 0.09
N ILE A 6 5.35 -0.44 -0.87
CA ILE A 6 5.43 -0.10 -2.28
C ILE A 6 4.02 0.06 -2.82
N PHE A 7 3.78 1.13 -3.57
CA PHE A 7 2.49 1.32 -4.21
C PHE A 7 2.23 0.22 -5.24
N ALA A 8 1.05 -0.39 -5.20
CA ALA A 8 0.60 -1.33 -6.22
C ALA A 8 -0.89 -1.17 -6.48
N ASP A 9 -1.26 -1.37 -7.74
CA ASP A 9 -2.66 -1.38 -8.14
C ASP A 9 -3.23 -2.80 -8.00
N PHE A 10 -4.24 -2.96 -7.15
CA PHE A 10 -4.87 -4.25 -6.89
C PHE A 10 -5.72 -4.73 -8.08
N HIS A 11 -6.17 -3.84 -8.98
CA HIS A 11 -6.87 -4.27 -10.20
C HIS A 11 -5.90 -4.75 -11.29
N ASN A 12 -4.62 -4.36 -11.22
CA ASN A 12 -3.56 -4.75 -12.12
C ASN A 12 -2.93 -6.10 -11.71
N ALA A 13 -3.79 -7.08 -11.45
CA ALA A 13 -3.41 -8.45 -11.19
C ALA A 13 -3.30 -9.24 -12.50
N ASP A 14 -2.32 -10.13 -12.56
CA ASP A 14 -2.18 -11.12 -13.61
C ASP A 14 -3.23 -12.25 -13.49
N GLU A 15 -3.33 -13.15 -14.47
CA GLU A 15 -4.32 -14.25 -14.48
C GLU A 15 -4.24 -15.18 -13.24
N GLN A 16 -3.08 -15.18 -12.57
CA GLN A 16 -2.83 -15.92 -11.32
C GLN A 16 -3.16 -15.12 -10.04
N GLY A 17 -3.68 -13.90 -10.16
CA GLY A 17 -3.99 -13.03 -9.02
C GLY A 17 -2.75 -12.37 -8.38
N ARG A 18 -1.65 -12.24 -9.13
CA ARG A 18 -0.40 -11.58 -8.68
C ARG A 18 -0.36 -10.14 -9.18
N LEU A 19 -0.04 -9.16 -8.33
CA LEU A 19 -0.02 -7.75 -8.71
C LEU A 19 1.21 -7.40 -9.54
N ARG A 20 1.02 -6.70 -10.67
CA ARG A 20 2.12 -6.30 -11.54
C ARG A 20 2.83 -5.05 -11.01
N LEU A 21 4.12 -5.17 -10.71
CA LEU A 21 4.97 -4.11 -10.15
C LEU A 21 5.57 -3.20 -11.25
N ASN A 22 4.76 -2.84 -12.25
CA ASN A 22 5.14 -1.95 -13.35
C ASN A 22 4.41 -0.60 -13.31
N CYS A 23 3.61 -0.34 -12.26
CA CYS A 23 2.93 0.94 -12.12
C CYS A 23 3.94 2.07 -11.85
N VAL A 24 3.61 3.28 -12.30
CA VAL A 24 4.44 4.47 -12.10
C VAL A 24 4.72 4.70 -10.61
N GLY A 25 3.69 4.59 -9.76
CA GLY A 25 3.85 4.71 -8.31
C GLY A 25 4.81 3.67 -7.71
N THR A 26 4.75 2.42 -8.20
CA THR A 26 5.69 1.36 -7.79
C THR A 26 7.13 1.75 -8.09
N ILE A 27 7.39 2.20 -9.32
CA ILE A 27 8.74 2.58 -9.79
C ILE A 27 9.26 3.79 -9.01
N GLU A 28 8.39 4.78 -8.75
CA GLU A 28 8.73 5.93 -7.91
C GLU A 28 9.11 5.51 -6.49
N ASP A 29 8.33 4.66 -5.84
CA ASP A 29 8.63 4.17 -4.49
C ASP A 29 9.94 3.39 -4.43
N LEU A 30 10.14 2.47 -5.37
CA LEU A 30 11.37 1.69 -5.48
C LEU A 30 12.59 2.60 -5.66
N SER A 31 12.46 3.64 -6.49
CA SER A 31 13.53 4.61 -6.73
C SER A 31 13.79 5.49 -5.50
N ARG A 32 12.73 6.03 -4.88
CA ARG A 32 12.78 6.87 -3.68
C ARG A 32 13.41 6.14 -2.49
N GLN A 33 13.05 4.87 -2.30
CA GLN A 33 13.53 4.04 -1.19
C GLN A 33 14.80 3.24 -1.55
N ASN A 34 15.29 3.35 -2.78
CA ASN A 34 16.43 2.60 -3.32
C ASN A 34 16.30 1.07 -3.18
N ILE A 35 15.09 0.54 -3.39
CA ILE A 35 14.79 -0.88 -3.26
C ILE A 35 14.97 -1.56 -4.61
N LYS A 36 15.68 -2.68 -4.59
CA LYS A 36 15.79 -3.57 -5.74
C LYS A 36 14.81 -4.73 -5.58
N LEU A 37 13.97 -4.93 -6.59
CA LEU A 37 13.11 -6.11 -6.70
C LEU A 37 13.97 -7.36 -6.88
N GLN A 38 13.68 -8.38 -6.09
CA GLN A 38 14.37 -9.67 -6.09
C GLN A 38 13.33 -10.76 -5.82
N ASN A 39 13.52 -11.94 -6.38
CA ASN A 39 12.66 -13.09 -6.07
C ASN A 39 12.67 -13.39 -4.57
N ASP A 40 11.53 -13.83 -4.04
CA ASP A 40 11.30 -14.13 -2.61
C ASP A 40 11.43 -12.92 -1.68
N ARG A 41 11.47 -11.70 -2.21
CA ARG A 41 11.51 -10.50 -1.39
C ARG A 41 10.12 -10.14 -0.88
N LEU A 42 9.99 -9.99 0.44
CA LEU A 42 8.77 -9.53 1.07
C LEU A 42 8.66 -8.00 1.01
N LEU A 43 7.52 -7.53 0.56
CA LEU A 43 7.12 -6.13 0.48
C LEU A 43 5.70 -5.97 1.01
N THR A 44 5.36 -4.80 1.52
CA THR A 44 3.96 -4.46 1.80
C THR A 44 3.44 -3.66 0.61
N LEU A 45 2.47 -4.21 -0.11
CA LEU A 45 1.81 -3.51 -1.20
C LEU A 45 0.68 -2.67 -0.64
N TYR A 46 0.61 -1.41 -1.04
CA TYR A 46 -0.47 -0.53 -0.62
C TYR A 46 -1.08 0.20 -1.81
N SER A 47 -2.35 0.55 -1.67
CA SER A 47 -3.12 1.41 -2.55
C SER A 47 -3.74 2.55 -1.73
N GLU A 48 -4.70 3.27 -2.29
CA GLU A 48 -5.31 4.44 -1.64
C GLU A 48 -5.90 4.10 -0.26
N GLU A 49 -6.58 2.95 -0.14
CA GLU A 49 -7.32 2.55 1.07
C GLU A 49 -6.99 1.12 1.52
N LEU A 50 -6.15 0.38 0.80
CA LEU A 50 -5.84 -1.02 1.10
C LEU A 50 -4.34 -1.24 1.22
N GLU A 51 -3.94 -2.18 2.06
CA GLU A 51 -2.59 -2.69 2.12
C GLU A 51 -2.56 -4.21 2.35
N VAL A 52 -1.52 -4.86 1.85
CA VAL A 52 -1.35 -6.31 1.98
C VAL A 52 0.13 -6.65 1.90
N ASP A 53 0.53 -7.71 2.59
CA ASP A 53 1.89 -8.22 2.45
C ASP A 53 1.98 -9.12 1.22
N GLY A 54 3.05 -8.92 0.43
CA GLY A 54 3.28 -9.59 -0.83
C GLY A 54 4.72 -10.07 -0.99
N THR A 55 4.88 -11.14 -1.77
CA THR A 55 6.20 -11.69 -2.13
C THR A 55 6.49 -11.40 -3.60
N VAL A 56 7.61 -10.73 -3.85
CA VAL A 56 8.08 -10.40 -5.19
C VAL A 56 8.52 -11.67 -5.91
N GLN A 57 8.05 -11.81 -7.14
CA GLN A 57 8.42 -12.86 -8.08
C GLN A 57 8.61 -12.26 -9.47
N TYR A 58 9.57 -12.78 -10.22
CA TYR A 58 9.73 -12.43 -11.62
C TYR A 58 8.87 -13.34 -12.48
N SER A 59 7.94 -12.76 -13.24
CA SER A 59 7.14 -13.50 -14.22
C SER A 59 7.95 -13.60 -15.51
N GLU A 60 8.47 -14.78 -15.84
CA GLU A 60 9.14 -15.00 -17.12
C GLU A 60 8.17 -14.88 -18.30
N GLU A 61 6.90 -15.25 -18.10
CA GLU A 61 5.83 -15.21 -19.10
C GLU A 61 5.56 -13.79 -19.62
N GLU A 62 5.53 -12.82 -18.70
CA GLU A 62 5.32 -11.42 -19.03
C GLU A 62 6.62 -10.59 -19.02
N SER A 63 7.74 -11.22 -18.68
CA SER A 63 9.06 -10.58 -18.49
C SER A 63 9.05 -9.37 -17.54
N LEU A 64 8.21 -9.43 -16.50
CA LEU A 64 8.00 -8.33 -15.54
C LEU A 64 7.92 -8.83 -14.09
N TRP A 65 8.19 -7.91 -13.16
CA TRP A 65 8.07 -8.19 -11.74
C TRP A 65 6.62 -8.18 -11.30
N VAL A 66 6.22 -9.25 -10.65
CA VAL A 66 4.90 -9.41 -10.02
C VAL A 66 5.07 -9.61 -8.52
N ALA A 67 4.01 -9.38 -7.76
CA ALA A 67 3.96 -9.69 -6.35
C ALA A 67 2.78 -10.62 -6.07
N ALA A 68 3.08 -11.78 -5.51
CA ALA A 68 2.07 -12.69 -5.01
C ALA A 68 1.58 -12.18 -3.65
N ILE A 69 0.29 -11.93 -3.54
CA ILE A 69 -0.38 -11.46 -2.32
C ILE A 69 -1.43 -12.46 -1.89
N ASP A 70 -1.74 -12.44 -0.59
CA ASP A 70 -2.87 -13.17 -0.06
C ASP A 70 -4.08 -12.25 0.06
N TRP A 71 -5.06 -12.46 -0.82
CA TRP A 71 -6.27 -11.63 -0.89
C TRP A 71 -7.15 -11.71 0.37
N GLN A 72 -6.99 -12.74 1.20
CA GLN A 72 -7.67 -12.85 2.50
C GLN A 72 -6.93 -12.11 3.63
N GLN A 73 -5.74 -11.58 3.36
CA GLN A 73 -4.93 -10.81 4.32
C GLN A 73 -4.88 -9.32 3.97
N ILE A 74 -5.70 -8.85 3.02
CA ILE A 74 -5.81 -7.42 2.70
C ILE A 74 -6.38 -6.70 3.92
N ARG A 75 -5.70 -5.64 4.32
CA ARG A 75 -6.05 -4.75 5.42
C ARG A 75 -6.52 -3.43 4.83
N GLU A 76 -7.65 -2.90 5.30
CA GLU A 76 -8.00 -1.51 5.02
C GLU A 76 -7.08 -0.60 5.82
N VAL A 77 -6.39 0.31 5.14
CA VAL A 77 -5.68 1.42 5.79
C VAL A 77 -6.69 2.55 5.96
N GLU A 78 -7.35 2.59 7.11
CA GLU A 78 -7.99 3.82 7.56
C GLU A 78 -6.89 4.88 7.69
N ASP A 79 -6.95 5.92 6.85
CA ASP A 79 -6.24 7.16 7.12
C ASP A 79 -6.72 7.59 8.51
N ILE A 80 -5.83 7.49 9.49
CA ILE A 80 -6.11 7.94 10.84
C ILE A 80 -6.21 9.46 10.70
N ILE A 81 -7.39 9.97 10.34
CA ILE A 81 -7.73 11.36 10.52
C ILE A 81 -7.45 11.58 12.01
N PRO A 82 -6.45 12.39 12.41
CA PRO A 82 -6.38 12.79 13.80
C PRO A 82 -7.70 13.51 14.04
N ILE A 83 -8.58 12.86 14.80
CA ILE A 83 -9.74 13.51 15.40
C ILE A 83 -9.19 14.60 16.31
N ASP A 84 -8.86 15.75 15.72
CA ASP A 84 -8.73 16.99 16.46
C ASP A 84 -10.13 17.31 16.96
N SER A 85 -10.41 16.72 18.12
CA SER A 85 -11.62 16.89 18.91
C SER A 85 -11.50 18.20 19.68
N SER A 86 -11.21 19.29 18.96
CA SER A 86 -11.30 20.65 19.47
C SER A 86 -12.53 21.31 18.84
N LEU A 87 -13.71 20.87 19.27
CA LEU A 87 -14.88 21.75 19.23
C LEU A 87 -14.59 22.92 20.18
N PRO A 88 -14.61 24.19 19.74
CA PRO A 88 -14.78 25.26 20.70
C PRO A 88 -16.20 25.13 21.23
N GLU A 89 -16.36 24.61 22.45
CA GLU A 89 -17.54 24.87 23.27
C GLU A 89 -17.61 26.38 23.50
N SER A 90 -18.15 27.13 22.54
CA SER A 90 -18.64 28.50 22.77
C SER A 90 -19.92 28.42 23.60
N GLY A 91 -19.75 27.99 24.86
CA GLY A 91 -20.61 28.34 25.96
C GLY A 91 -20.27 29.76 26.39
N ILE A 92 -20.65 30.77 25.59
CA ILE A 92 -20.80 32.13 26.12
C ILE A 92 -22.14 32.12 26.86
N VAL A 93 -22.10 31.71 28.12
CA VAL A 93 -23.15 32.07 29.06
C VAL A 93 -23.01 33.57 29.32
N VAL A 94 -24.03 34.31 28.90
CA VAL A 94 -24.27 35.68 29.35
C VAL A 94 -24.35 35.64 30.87
N GLN A 95 -23.45 36.35 31.54
CA GLN A 95 -23.53 36.58 32.96
C GLN A 95 -23.57 38.09 33.20
N ILE A 96 -24.83 38.54 33.32
CA ILE A 96 -25.40 39.71 34.05
C ILE A 96 -24.69 41.06 33.98
#